data_AF-A0A6Y2ZY52-F1
#
_entry.id   AF-A0A6Y2ZY52-F1
#
_cell.length_a   1.000
_cell.length_b   1.000
_cell.length_c   1.000
_cell.angle_alpha   90.00
_cell.angle_beta   90.00
_cell.angle_gamma   90.00
#
_symmetry.space_group_name_H-M   'P 1'
#
loop_
_entity.id
_entity.type
_entity.pdbx_description
1 polymer ?
#
loop_
_entity_poly.entity_id
_entity_poly.type
_entity_poly.pdbx_seq_one_letter_code
_entity_poly.pdbx_strand_id
1 'polypeptide(L)'
;MDDSFPVTLEQWNAELVNIVFFESSHTGSTLSRIDATGRVFEQLAGSRSKEDAKRSFLDSFGKKASKIQDALRDESRLDILAQRKGYPTYFAILYLTLLAASADDETHDEGDFRVRFSVLLGFDKNKKFVFTELPNLWERLERWSSRKQNCTRLVLPEPSKHERLIGYSKRIAFPCYKDEVFLRDILVNNELDSHSTFESVNKLVHQYLSYFGEIFNQEFIEFRTLLSKAAMRQAYDSPFWGAVRDITVHTEREQLKENGKYCIHMELNDSGHPEIYLLMDDAAVTASEI
;
A
#
# COMPACT_ATOMS: atom_id res chain seq x y z
N MET A 1 -8.74 -19.36 -12.89
CA MET A 1 -9.45 -18.26 -12.20
C MET A 1 -9.71 -17.24 -13.27
N ASP A 2 -10.92 -16.67 -13.31
CA ASP A 2 -11.30 -15.65 -14.29
C ASP A 2 -10.30 -14.49 -14.13
N ASP A 3 -9.59 -14.10 -15.19
CA ASP A 3 -8.59 -13.00 -15.20
C ASP A 3 -9.25 -11.61 -15.01
N SER A 4 -10.42 -11.58 -14.38
CA SER A 4 -11.26 -10.42 -14.21
C SER A 4 -10.84 -9.65 -12.96
N PHE A 5 -10.14 -8.57 -13.21
CA PHE A 5 -9.81 -7.52 -12.26
C PHE A 5 -11.06 -6.90 -11.56
N PRO A 6 -11.04 -6.61 -10.23
CA PRO A 6 -12.16 -5.99 -9.53
C PRO A 6 -12.44 -4.55 -10.02
N VAL A 7 -13.69 -4.24 -10.36
CA VAL A 7 -14.06 -2.92 -10.93
C VAL A 7 -15.07 -2.14 -10.09
N THR A 8 -15.77 -2.80 -9.16
CA THR A 8 -16.74 -2.15 -8.27
C THR A 8 -16.24 -2.15 -6.82
N LEU A 9 -16.73 -1.20 -6.01
CA LEU A 9 -16.37 -1.12 -4.60
C LEU A 9 -16.74 -2.39 -3.82
N GLU A 10 -17.85 -3.05 -4.20
CA GLU A 10 -18.26 -4.32 -3.59
C GLU A 10 -17.29 -5.46 -3.91
N GLN A 11 -16.84 -5.56 -5.16
CA GLN A 11 -15.83 -6.56 -5.56
C GLN A 11 -14.50 -6.31 -4.85
N TRP A 12 -14.03 -5.05 -4.84
CA TRP A 12 -12.83 -4.67 -4.11
C TRP A 12 -12.92 -5.02 -2.63
N ASN A 13 -14.05 -4.71 -1.99
CA ASN A 13 -14.28 -5.07 -0.61
C ASN A 13 -14.20 -6.59 -0.39
N ALA A 14 -14.85 -7.39 -1.24
CA ALA A 14 -14.85 -8.84 -1.12
C ALA A 14 -13.44 -9.44 -1.27
N GLU A 15 -12.69 -9.01 -2.29
CA GLU A 15 -11.33 -9.49 -2.54
C GLU A 15 -10.36 -9.08 -1.42
N LEU A 16 -10.44 -7.84 -0.95
CA LEU A 16 -9.63 -7.38 0.19
C LEU A 16 -9.92 -8.19 1.45
N VAL A 17 -11.19 -8.50 1.73
CA VAL A 17 -11.51 -9.37 2.87
C VAL A 17 -10.98 -10.78 2.64
N ASN A 18 -11.07 -11.30 1.43
CA ASN A 18 -10.56 -12.64 1.10
C ASN A 18 -9.06 -12.76 1.37
N ILE A 19 -8.26 -11.83 0.84
CA ILE A 19 -6.81 -11.79 1.02
C ILE A 19 -6.44 -11.62 2.50
N VAL A 20 -7.06 -10.67 3.20
CA VAL A 20 -6.64 -10.32 4.56
C VAL A 20 -7.12 -11.34 5.60
N PHE A 21 -8.28 -11.96 5.40
CA PHE A 21 -8.95 -12.75 6.45
C PHE A 21 -9.18 -14.23 6.12
N PHE A 22 -9.19 -14.62 4.85
CA PHE A 22 -9.55 -15.99 4.43
C PHE A 22 -8.43 -16.73 3.71
N GLU A 23 -7.39 -16.07 3.21
CA GLU A 23 -6.26 -16.78 2.60
C GLU A 23 -5.56 -17.72 3.60
N SER A 24 -5.28 -18.93 3.10
CA SER A 24 -5.00 -20.11 3.91
C SER A 24 -3.67 -20.06 4.68
N SER A 25 -2.77 -19.15 4.33
CA SER A 25 -1.48 -18.97 5.02
C SER A 25 -1.64 -18.50 6.47
N HIS A 26 -2.81 -17.97 6.84
CA HIS A 26 -3.06 -17.33 8.16
C HIS A 26 -4.36 -17.80 8.83
N THR A 27 -4.99 -18.88 8.36
CA THR A 27 -6.24 -19.35 8.96
C THR A 27 -6.03 -19.79 10.41
N GLY A 28 -6.70 -19.12 11.35
CA GLY A 28 -6.58 -19.40 12.79
C GLY A 28 -5.46 -18.65 13.52
N SER A 29 -4.66 -17.82 12.82
CA SER A 29 -3.70 -16.91 13.47
C SER A 29 -4.36 -15.59 13.87
N THR A 30 -3.68 -14.83 14.72
CA THR A 30 -4.05 -13.45 15.05
C THR A 30 -3.34 -12.47 14.13
N LEU A 31 -4.08 -11.46 13.69
CA LEU A 31 -3.61 -10.36 12.85
C LEU A 31 -3.55 -9.09 13.70
N SER A 32 -2.35 -8.59 13.95
CA SER A 32 -2.12 -7.32 14.69
C SER A 32 -1.82 -6.14 13.76
N ARG A 33 -1.64 -6.41 12.46
CA ARG A 33 -1.28 -5.45 11.42
C ARG A 33 -1.85 -5.88 10.07
N ILE A 34 -2.06 -4.95 9.15
CA ILE A 34 -2.57 -5.19 7.81
C ILE A 34 -1.63 -4.52 6.81
N ASP A 35 -1.22 -5.29 5.80
CA ASP A 35 -0.36 -4.85 4.72
C ASP A 35 -1.05 -3.76 3.88
N ALA A 36 -0.46 -2.56 3.91
CA ALA A 36 -0.86 -1.38 3.16
C ALA A 36 0.11 -1.09 1.98
N THR A 37 1.06 -1.99 1.71
CA THR A 37 1.95 -1.92 0.55
C THR A 37 1.17 -2.19 -0.74
N GLY A 38 1.79 -1.83 -1.87
CA GLY A 38 1.31 -2.08 -3.22
C GLY A 38 1.14 -3.56 -3.56
N ARG A 39 1.64 -4.49 -2.75
CA ARG A 39 1.53 -5.94 -2.95
C ARG A 39 0.09 -6.42 -3.12
N VAL A 40 -0.85 -5.88 -2.34
CA VAL A 40 -2.27 -6.25 -2.44
C VAL A 40 -2.82 -5.89 -3.82
N PHE A 41 -2.39 -4.76 -4.37
CA PHE A 41 -2.78 -4.33 -5.71
C PHE A 41 -2.07 -5.14 -6.80
N GLU A 42 -0.80 -5.53 -6.61
CA GLU A 42 -0.11 -6.46 -7.52
C GLU A 42 -0.84 -7.81 -7.62
N GLN A 43 -1.24 -8.37 -6.48
CA GLN A 43 -1.97 -9.64 -6.42
C GLN A 43 -3.33 -9.56 -7.13
N LEU A 44 -4.01 -8.41 -7.03
CA LEU A 44 -5.33 -8.20 -7.62
C LEU A 44 -5.30 -7.58 -9.02
N ALA A 45 -4.12 -7.19 -9.54
CA ALA A 45 -4.01 -6.49 -10.82
C ALA A 45 -4.39 -7.35 -12.04
N GLY A 46 -4.23 -8.68 -11.93
CA GLY A 46 -4.42 -9.60 -13.06
C GLY A 46 -3.47 -9.26 -14.21
N SER A 47 -4.02 -8.86 -15.36
CA SER A 47 -3.27 -8.43 -16.55
C SER A 47 -2.85 -6.95 -16.55
N ARG A 48 -3.28 -6.16 -15.56
CA ARG A 48 -3.00 -4.72 -15.46
C ARG A 48 -1.75 -4.44 -14.63
N SER A 49 -1.31 -3.19 -14.62
CA SER A 49 -0.28 -2.72 -13.69
C SER A 49 -0.82 -2.59 -12.26
N LYS A 50 0.09 -2.60 -11.28
CA LYS A 50 -0.20 -2.30 -9.87
C LYS A 50 -0.85 -0.93 -9.71
N GLU A 51 -0.39 0.05 -10.47
CA GLU A 51 -0.85 1.43 -10.42
C GLU A 51 -2.28 1.56 -10.96
N ASP A 52 -2.59 0.87 -12.05
CA ASP A 52 -3.96 0.81 -12.57
C ASP A 52 -4.88 0.07 -11.61
N ALA A 53 -4.36 -0.93 -10.90
CA ALA A 53 -5.09 -1.66 -9.88
C ALA A 53 -5.50 -0.75 -8.72
N LYS A 54 -4.53 -0.06 -8.14
CA LYS A 54 -4.75 0.93 -7.09
C LYS A 54 -5.66 2.07 -7.55
N ARG A 55 -5.47 2.60 -8.77
CA ARG A 55 -6.32 3.68 -9.31
C ARG A 55 -7.77 3.22 -9.41
N SER A 56 -8.03 2.02 -9.89
CA SER A 56 -9.40 1.50 -9.94
C SER A 56 -10.03 1.31 -8.57
N PHE A 57 -9.25 0.89 -7.57
CA PHE A 57 -9.73 0.81 -6.19
C PHE A 57 -10.18 2.19 -5.70
N LEU A 58 -9.34 3.21 -5.88
CA LEU A 58 -9.65 4.60 -5.50
C LEU A 58 -10.86 5.16 -6.26
N ASP A 59 -10.94 4.93 -7.57
CA ASP A 59 -12.05 5.38 -8.41
C ASP A 59 -13.39 4.68 -8.05
N SER A 60 -13.34 3.47 -7.47
CA SER A 60 -14.54 2.72 -7.08
C SER A 60 -15.36 3.40 -5.97
N PHE A 61 -14.74 4.28 -5.17
CA PHE A 61 -15.43 5.12 -4.18
C PHE A 61 -16.22 6.28 -4.85
N GLY A 62 -15.92 6.59 -6.11
CA GLY A 62 -16.51 7.68 -6.88
C GLY A 62 -16.03 9.07 -6.44
N LYS A 63 -16.54 10.11 -7.10
CA LYS A 63 -16.08 11.50 -6.93
C LYS A 63 -16.89 12.33 -5.90
N LYS A 64 -17.93 11.74 -5.28
CA LYS A 64 -18.82 12.47 -4.37
C LYS A 64 -18.36 12.32 -2.92
N ALA A 65 -17.76 13.37 -2.38
CA ALA A 65 -17.28 13.38 -0.99
C ALA A 65 -18.34 12.98 0.06
N SER A 66 -19.61 13.33 -0.16
CA SER A 66 -20.70 12.93 0.76
C SER A 66 -20.87 11.40 0.81
N LYS A 67 -20.81 10.71 -0.33
CA LYS A 67 -20.91 9.24 -0.37
C LYS A 67 -19.75 8.55 0.33
N ILE A 68 -18.55 9.09 0.18
CA ILE A 68 -17.35 8.58 0.86
C ILE A 68 -17.46 8.83 2.36
N GLN A 69 -17.96 10.00 2.76
CA GLN A 69 -18.24 10.31 4.16
C GLN A 69 -19.31 9.39 4.75
N ASP A 70 -20.33 9.01 3.97
CA ASP A 70 -21.35 8.06 4.38
C ASP A 70 -20.77 6.65 4.57
N ALA A 71 -19.76 6.25 3.80
CA ALA A 71 -19.07 4.97 4.00
C ALA A 71 -18.29 4.90 5.32
N LEU A 72 -17.88 6.04 5.89
CA LEU A 72 -17.23 6.13 7.20
C LEU A 72 -18.21 6.09 8.38
N ARG A 73 -19.52 5.96 8.13
CA ARG A 73 -20.53 5.92 9.18
C ARG A 73 -20.74 4.52 9.75
N ASP A 74 -20.85 4.44 11.06
CA ASP A 74 -21.19 3.21 11.77
C ASP A 74 -22.71 3.02 11.81
N GLU A 75 -23.23 2.32 10.81
CA GLU A 75 -24.66 2.06 10.69
C GLU A 75 -25.03 0.65 11.18
N SER A 76 -26.14 0.52 11.91
CA SER A 76 -26.60 -0.77 12.44
C SER A 76 -26.85 -1.84 11.38
N ARG A 77 -27.17 -1.43 10.14
CA ARG A 77 -27.37 -2.35 9.00
C ARG A 77 -26.11 -3.08 8.57
N LEU A 78 -24.92 -2.61 8.94
CA LEU A 78 -23.65 -3.20 8.52
C LEU A 78 -23.49 -4.64 9.02
N ASP A 79 -23.94 -4.95 10.24
CA ASP A 79 -23.91 -6.32 10.77
C ASP A 79 -24.84 -7.26 10.00
N ILE A 80 -26.04 -6.77 9.66
CA ILE A 80 -27.04 -7.55 8.90
C ILE A 80 -26.48 -7.88 7.51
N LEU A 81 -25.88 -6.90 6.85
CA LEU A 81 -25.24 -7.08 5.55
C LEU A 81 -24.06 -8.05 5.64
N ALA A 82 -23.22 -7.91 6.68
CA ALA A 82 -22.08 -8.78 6.88
C ALA A 82 -22.49 -10.24 7.13
N GLN A 83 -23.57 -10.46 7.90
CA GLN A 83 -24.13 -11.79 8.09
C GLN A 83 -24.68 -12.38 6.79
N ARG A 84 -25.42 -11.58 6.00
CA ARG A 84 -26.01 -12.02 4.73
C ARG A 84 -24.96 -12.35 3.67
N LYS A 85 -23.89 -11.55 3.57
CA LYS A 85 -22.81 -11.72 2.59
C LYS A 85 -21.74 -12.70 3.05
N GLY A 86 -21.65 -12.95 4.35
CA GLY A 86 -20.62 -13.78 4.96
C GLY A 86 -19.32 -13.05 5.28
N TYR A 87 -19.20 -11.78 4.91
CA TYR A 87 -18.03 -10.91 5.11
C TYR A 87 -18.44 -9.44 5.33
N PRO A 88 -17.62 -8.57 5.97
CA PRO A 88 -17.93 -7.18 6.24
C PRO A 88 -17.98 -6.37 4.94
N THR A 89 -19.04 -5.61 4.72
CA THR A 89 -19.26 -4.82 3.47
C THR A 89 -18.64 -3.42 3.51
N TYR A 90 -17.89 -3.11 4.57
CA TYR A 90 -17.29 -1.82 4.87
C TYR A 90 -15.75 -1.91 5.01
N PHE A 91 -15.15 -3.05 4.67
CA PHE A 91 -13.71 -3.22 4.79
C PHE A 91 -12.93 -2.38 3.79
N ALA A 92 -13.45 -2.15 2.58
CA ALA A 92 -12.77 -1.30 1.59
C ALA A 92 -12.49 0.12 2.11
N ILE A 93 -13.45 0.76 2.78
CA ILE A 93 -13.23 2.10 3.36
C ILE A 93 -12.23 2.04 4.53
N LEU A 94 -12.22 0.97 5.31
CA LEU A 94 -11.20 0.76 6.35
C LEU A 94 -9.81 0.59 5.73
N TYR A 95 -9.70 -0.19 4.67
CA TYR A 95 -8.45 -0.38 3.93
C TYR A 95 -7.94 0.95 3.34
N LEU A 96 -8.81 1.79 2.80
CA LEU A 96 -8.44 3.14 2.36
C LEU A 96 -7.85 3.98 3.51
N THR A 97 -8.35 3.84 4.75
CA THR A 97 -7.74 4.50 5.91
C THR A 97 -6.37 3.93 6.29
N LEU A 98 -6.07 2.68 5.92
CA LEU A 98 -4.73 2.10 6.09
C LEU A 98 -3.74 2.68 5.08
N LEU A 99 -4.15 2.84 3.82
CA LEU A 99 -3.33 3.52 2.80
C LEU A 99 -3.00 4.95 3.23
N ALA A 100 -3.97 5.69 3.76
CA ALA A 100 -3.74 7.03 4.33
C ALA A 100 -2.88 7.02 5.60
N ALA A 101 -2.85 5.89 6.33
CA ALA A 101 -1.98 5.70 7.49
C ALA A 101 -0.56 5.28 7.13
N SER A 102 -0.33 4.80 5.90
CA SER A 102 0.97 4.61 5.26
C SER A 102 1.48 5.92 4.64
N ALA A 103 2.73 5.93 4.20
CA ALA A 103 3.34 6.99 3.39
C ALA A 103 3.30 6.61 1.91
N ASP A 104 2.08 6.52 1.38
CA ASP A 104 1.87 6.28 -0.05
C ASP A 104 2.67 7.26 -0.91
N ASP A 105 3.14 6.80 -2.06
CA ASP A 105 4.00 7.54 -3.00
C ASP A 105 3.57 9.00 -3.23
N GLU A 106 2.27 9.26 -3.42
CA GLU A 106 1.74 10.61 -3.69
C GLU A 106 1.63 11.51 -2.45
N THR A 107 1.86 10.96 -1.25
CA THR A 107 1.55 11.59 0.03
C THR A 107 2.65 11.45 1.09
N HIS A 108 3.82 10.95 0.71
CA HIS A 108 4.92 10.68 1.65
C HIS A 108 5.45 11.96 2.31
N ASP A 109 5.35 13.11 1.65
CA ASP A 109 5.71 14.45 2.14
C ASP A 109 4.66 15.07 3.07
N GLU A 110 3.45 14.51 3.13
CA GLU A 110 2.32 15.07 3.86
C GLU A 110 2.14 14.43 5.23
N GLY A 111 2.50 15.15 6.29
CA GLY A 111 2.41 14.64 7.67
C GLY A 111 0.98 14.48 8.21
N ASP A 112 -0.03 15.18 7.66
CA ASP A 112 -1.42 15.10 8.14
C ASP A 112 -2.21 13.98 7.45
N PHE A 113 -2.57 12.97 8.24
CA PHE A 113 -3.42 11.84 7.84
C PHE A 113 -4.69 12.26 7.07
N ARG A 114 -5.37 13.33 7.49
CA ARG A 114 -6.64 13.76 6.86
C ARG A 114 -6.41 14.36 5.49
N VAL A 115 -5.27 15.03 5.31
CA VAL A 115 -4.86 15.56 4.02
C VAL A 115 -4.50 14.41 3.11
N ARG A 116 -3.67 13.45 3.57
CA ARG A 116 -3.33 12.23 2.82
C ARG A 116 -4.57 11.47 2.35
N PHE A 117 -5.53 11.22 3.24
CA PHE A 117 -6.79 10.57 2.90
C PHE A 117 -7.56 11.30 1.78
N SER A 118 -7.53 12.64 1.78
CA SER A 118 -8.23 13.45 0.78
C SER A 118 -7.50 13.46 -0.55
N VAL A 119 -6.17 13.57 -0.53
CA VAL A 119 -5.30 13.54 -1.72
C VAL A 119 -5.37 12.19 -2.43
N LEU A 120 -5.35 11.07 -1.69
CA LEU A 120 -5.52 9.72 -2.24
C LEU A 120 -6.80 9.56 -3.07
N LEU A 121 -7.86 10.28 -2.72
CA LEU A 121 -9.13 10.27 -3.43
C LEU A 121 -9.24 11.33 -4.54
N GLY A 122 -8.16 12.08 -4.79
CA GLY A 122 -8.11 13.17 -5.76
C GLY A 122 -8.87 14.43 -5.33
N PHE A 123 -9.09 14.65 -4.03
CA PHE A 123 -9.61 15.91 -3.51
C PHE A 123 -8.48 16.88 -3.15
N ASP A 124 -8.80 18.17 -3.17
CA ASP A 124 -7.91 19.23 -2.69
C ASP A 124 -7.56 19.05 -1.19
N LYS A 125 -6.37 19.53 -0.79
CA LYS A 125 -5.86 19.44 0.59
C LYS A 125 -6.78 20.10 1.63
N ASN A 126 -7.63 21.05 1.23
CA ASN A 126 -8.59 21.68 2.13
C ASN A 126 -9.83 20.83 2.39
N LYS A 127 -10.05 19.75 1.64
CA LYS A 127 -11.16 18.84 1.90
C LYS A 127 -10.88 18.09 3.20
N LYS A 128 -11.82 18.16 4.15
CA LYS A 128 -11.71 17.46 5.43
C LYS A 128 -12.86 16.46 5.58
N PHE A 129 -12.48 15.20 5.78
CA PHE A 129 -13.39 14.12 6.17
C PHE A 129 -13.47 14.02 7.69
N VAL A 130 -14.61 13.54 8.18
CA VAL A 130 -14.89 13.35 9.60
C VAL A 130 -14.75 11.87 9.94
N PHE A 131 -13.95 11.56 10.96
CA PHE A 131 -13.58 10.19 11.35
C PHE A 131 -14.12 9.80 12.73
N THR A 132 -15.18 10.44 13.20
CA THR A 132 -15.73 10.23 14.55
C THR A 132 -16.15 8.78 14.78
N GLU A 133 -16.68 8.11 13.76
CA GLU A 133 -17.20 6.73 13.85
C GLU A 133 -16.21 5.67 13.34
N LEU A 134 -15.04 6.09 12.84
CA LEU A 134 -13.99 5.17 12.36
C LEU A 134 -13.55 4.15 13.44
N PRO A 135 -13.38 4.52 14.72
CA PRO A 135 -13.04 3.54 15.76
C PRO A 135 -14.07 2.42 15.90
N ASN A 136 -15.36 2.76 15.85
CA ASN A 136 -16.45 1.79 15.98
C ASN A 136 -16.45 0.79 14.82
N LEU A 137 -16.12 1.24 13.60
CA LEU A 137 -16.00 0.36 12.43
C LEU A 137 -14.85 -0.64 12.59
N TRP A 138 -13.70 -0.21 13.14
CA TRP A 138 -12.59 -1.12 13.46
C TRP A 138 -12.96 -2.14 14.54
N GLU A 139 -13.57 -1.69 15.65
CA GLU A 139 -14.03 -2.57 16.73
C GLU A 139 -15.11 -3.55 16.24
N ARG A 140 -15.94 -3.14 15.28
CA ARG A 140 -16.92 -4.01 14.61
C ARG A 140 -16.22 -5.08 13.76
N LEU A 141 -15.17 -4.72 13.03
CA LEU A 141 -14.37 -5.67 12.25
C LEU A 141 -13.66 -6.69 13.15
N GLU A 142 -13.09 -6.24 14.28
CA GLU A 142 -12.50 -7.12 15.30
C GLU A 142 -13.52 -8.12 15.86
N ARG A 143 -14.70 -7.63 16.25
CA ARG A 143 -15.80 -8.48 16.72
C ARG A 143 -16.30 -9.45 15.65
N TRP A 144 -16.33 -9.04 14.39
CA TRP A 144 -16.72 -9.91 13.28
C TRP A 144 -15.69 -11.04 13.08
N SER A 145 -14.41 -10.68 12.93
CA SER A 145 -13.33 -11.65 12.66
C SER A 145 -13.16 -12.67 13.80
N SER A 146 -13.32 -12.24 15.06
CA SER A 146 -13.26 -13.14 16.22
C SER A 146 -14.40 -14.17 16.30
N ARG A 147 -15.54 -13.91 15.65
CA ARG A 147 -16.71 -14.82 15.62
C ARG A 147 -16.74 -15.71 14.38
N LYS A 148 -15.98 -15.36 13.34
CA LYS A 148 -16.01 -16.05 12.05
C LYS A 148 -15.10 -17.29 12.11
N GLN A 149 -15.62 -18.45 11.74
CA GLN A 149 -14.82 -19.66 11.60
C GLN A 149 -13.95 -19.60 10.34
N ASN A 150 -12.80 -20.28 10.38
CA ASN A 150 -11.81 -20.31 9.29
C ASN A 150 -11.41 -18.91 8.81
N CYS A 151 -11.29 -17.98 9.76
CA CYS A 151 -10.95 -16.58 9.54
C CYS A 151 -9.73 -16.24 10.39
N THR A 152 -8.81 -15.44 9.87
CA THR A 152 -7.77 -14.81 10.68
C THR A 152 -8.42 -13.82 11.64
N ARG A 153 -8.01 -13.81 12.91
CA ARG A 153 -8.61 -12.95 13.93
C ARG A 153 -7.87 -11.62 14.00
N LEU A 154 -8.54 -10.51 13.69
CA LEU A 154 -7.99 -9.18 13.98
C LEU A 154 -7.91 -8.99 15.50
N VAL A 155 -6.81 -8.40 15.96
CA VAL A 155 -6.63 -7.93 17.33
C VAL A 155 -6.19 -6.47 17.25
N LEU A 156 -7.04 -5.57 17.75
CA LEU A 156 -6.76 -4.15 17.73
C LEU A 156 -5.75 -3.78 18.83
N PRO A 157 -4.80 -2.88 18.55
CA PRO A 157 -3.90 -2.36 19.56
C PRO A 157 -4.65 -1.43 20.52
N GLU A 158 -4.17 -1.27 21.75
CA GLU A 158 -4.76 -0.30 22.66
C GLU A 158 -4.61 1.13 22.09
N PRO A 159 -5.71 1.88 21.91
CA PRO A 159 -5.63 3.22 21.36
C PRO A 159 -5.00 4.17 22.39
N SER A 160 -4.02 4.97 21.93
CA SER A 160 -3.49 6.07 22.74
C SER A 160 -4.59 7.05 23.12
N LYS A 161 -4.53 7.59 24.34
CA LYS A 161 -5.47 8.62 24.83
C LYS A 161 -5.57 9.84 23.90
N HIS A 162 -4.50 10.12 23.14
CA HIS A 162 -4.36 11.27 22.25
C HIS A 162 -4.71 10.99 20.78
N GLU A 163 -4.92 9.73 20.39
CA GLU A 163 -5.15 9.33 18.99
C GLU A 163 -6.43 8.50 18.83
N ARG A 164 -7.54 9.01 19.37
CA ARG A 164 -8.77 8.22 19.49
C ARG A 164 -9.48 7.92 18.17
N LEU A 165 -9.40 8.83 17.19
CA LEU A 165 -10.21 8.72 15.96
C LEU A 165 -9.55 7.89 14.86
N ILE A 166 -8.25 8.07 14.67
CA ILE A 166 -7.48 7.46 13.57
C ILE A 166 -6.37 6.52 14.08
N GLY A 167 -6.30 6.32 15.40
CA GLY A 167 -5.21 5.58 16.03
C GLY A 167 -5.15 4.12 15.61
N TYR A 168 -6.30 3.46 15.42
CA TYR A 168 -6.33 2.08 14.92
C TYR A 168 -5.68 1.98 13.54
N SER A 169 -6.16 2.76 12.56
CA SER A 169 -5.59 2.76 11.20
C SER A 169 -4.08 3.00 11.21
N LYS A 170 -3.61 4.00 11.98
CA LYS A 170 -2.18 4.32 12.10
C LYS A 170 -1.33 3.22 12.71
N ARG A 171 -1.88 2.46 13.65
CA ARG A 171 -1.14 1.46 14.43
C ARG A 171 -1.16 0.09 13.78
N ILE A 172 -2.18 -0.24 12.99
CA ILE A 172 -2.26 -1.54 12.32
C ILE A 172 -1.78 -1.48 10.87
N ALA A 173 -1.69 -0.30 10.24
CA ALA A 173 -1.09 -0.20 8.91
C ALA A 173 0.38 -0.63 8.95
N PHE A 174 0.75 -1.51 8.02
CA PHE A 174 2.14 -1.86 7.77
C PHE A 174 2.53 -1.54 6.32
N PRO A 175 3.65 -0.80 6.10
CA PRO A 175 4.34 -0.01 7.10
C PRO A 175 3.43 1.11 7.64
N CYS A 176 3.74 1.67 8.81
CA CYS A 176 3.08 2.90 9.23
C CYS A 176 3.80 4.10 8.60
N TYR A 177 3.12 5.25 8.45
CA TYR A 177 3.68 6.45 7.83
C TYR A 177 5.09 6.81 8.32
N LYS A 178 5.33 6.73 9.64
CA LYS A 178 6.66 7.07 10.21
C LYS A 178 7.74 6.08 9.79
N ASP A 179 7.43 4.78 9.83
CA ASP A 179 8.37 3.74 9.45
C ASP A 179 8.66 3.80 7.96
N GLU A 180 7.65 4.07 7.13
CA GLU A 180 7.79 4.15 5.68
C GLU A 180 8.59 5.38 5.24
N VAL A 181 8.33 6.56 5.79
CA VAL A 181 9.15 7.76 5.52
C VAL A 181 10.59 7.51 5.92
N PHE A 182 10.83 6.95 7.11
CA PHE A 182 12.19 6.67 7.56
C PHE A 182 12.87 5.59 6.71
N LEU A 183 12.14 4.53 6.30
CA LEU A 183 12.65 3.54 5.36
C LEU A 183 13.04 4.18 4.03
N ARG A 184 12.21 5.07 3.49
CA ARG A 184 12.49 5.83 2.27
C ARG A 184 13.75 6.65 2.41
N ASP A 185 13.88 7.40 3.49
CA ASP A 185 15.06 8.22 3.77
C ASP A 185 16.34 7.38 3.80
N ILE A 186 16.36 6.25 4.51
CA ILE A 186 17.58 5.43 4.60
C ILE A 186 17.90 4.74 3.28
N LEU A 187 16.90 4.30 2.50
CA LEU A 187 17.14 3.67 1.20
C LEU A 187 17.73 4.67 0.20
N VAL A 188 17.12 5.86 0.10
CA VAL A 188 17.58 6.93 -0.81
C VAL A 188 18.97 7.43 -0.42
N ASN A 189 19.20 7.73 0.86
CA ASN A 189 20.49 8.26 1.34
C ASN A 189 21.66 7.26 1.21
N ASN A 190 21.35 5.97 0.99
CA ASN A 190 22.36 4.93 0.79
C ASN A 190 22.32 4.38 -0.65
N GLU A 191 21.69 5.09 -1.59
CA GLU A 191 21.66 4.77 -3.02
C GLU A 191 21.15 3.35 -3.31
N LEU A 192 20.18 2.86 -2.53
CA LEU A 192 19.53 1.58 -2.79
C LEU A 192 18.33 1.76 -3.73
N ASP A 193 18.24 0.84 -4.68
CA ASP A 193 17.34 0.86 -5.83
C ASP A 193 16.58 -0.47 -5.98
N SER A 194 15.82 -0.65 -7.08
CA SER A 194 15.03 -1.86 -7.32
C SER A 194 15.90 -3.09 -7.64
N HIS A 195 17.18 -2.89 -7.96
CA HIS A 195 18.15 -3.96 -8.24
C HIS A 195 18.94 -4.38 -6.99
N SER A 196 18.76 -3.68 -5.88
CA SER A 196 19.45 -3.94 -4.63
C SER A 196 19.12 -5.33 -4.06
N THR A 197 20.16 -6.02 -3.59
CA THR A 197 20.02 -7.40 -3.11
C THR A 197 19.36 -7.45 -1.73
N PHE A 198 18.72 -8.59 -1.41
CA PHE A 198 18.23 -8.86 -0.05
C PHE A 198 19.30 -8.62 1.02
N GLU A 199 20.56 -8.98 0.75
CA GLU A 199 21.67 -8.81 1.69
C GLU A 199 21.96 -7.33 1.97
N SER A 200 22.04 -6.50 0.92
CA SER A 200 22.33 -5.07 1.04
C SER A 200 21.28 -4.34 1.88
N VAL A 201 20.00 -4.53 1.55
CA VAL A 201 18.87 -3.95 2.28
C VAL A 201 18.79 -4.49 3.69
N ASN A 202 18.95 -5.81 3.89
CA ASN A 202 18.96 -6.41 5.22
C ASN A 202 20.05 -5.82 6.11
N LYS A 203 21.28 -5.67 5.58
CA LYS A 203 22.40 -5.09 6.32
C LYS A 203 22.10 -3.64 6.72
N LEU A 204 21.58 -2.83 5.80
CA LEU A 204 21.24 -1.44 6.06
C LEU A 204 20.14 -1.32 7.12
N VAL A 205 18.99 -1.96 6.90
CA VAL A 205 17.83 -1.85 7.81
C VAL A 205 18.17 -2.36 9.20
N HIS A 206 19.00 -3.41 9.30
CA HIS A 206 19.45 -3.91 10.60
C HIS A 206 20.24 -2.87 11.42
N GLN A 207 21.01 -1.99 10.77
CA GLN A 207 21.76 -0.92 11.46
C GLN A 207 20.83 0.13 12.08
N TYR A 208 19.63 0.31 11.54
CA TYR A 208 18.66 1.31 11.97
C TYR A 208 17.46 0.72 12.73
N LEU A 209 17.54 -0.55 13.16
CA LEU A 209 16.42 -1.28 13.75
C LEU A 209 15.76 -0.56 14.95
N SER A 210 16.53 0.17 15.75
CA SER A 210 16.02 0.90 16.93
C SER A 210 15.15 2.11 16.60
N TYR A 211 15.16 2.57 15.36
CA TYR A 211 14.38 3.73 14.92
C TYR A 211 12.99 3.36 14.39
N PHE A 212 12.80 2.09 14.03
CA PHE A 212 11.55 1.55 13.53
C PHE A 212 10.61 1.12 14.66
N GLY A 213 9.31 1.17 14.40
CA GLY A 213 8.27 0.66 15.27
C GLY A 213 8.33 -0.87 15.46
N GLU A 214 7.68 -1.34 16.53
CA GLU A 214 7.65 -2.77 16.88
C GLU A 214 7.11 -3.66 15.75
N ILE A 215 6.02 -3.23 15.12
CA ILE A 215 5.37 -3.94 14.00
C ILE A 215 6.34 -4.07 12.83
N PHE A 216 7.07 -3.01 12.50
CA PHE A 216 8.05 -3.04 11.44
C PHE A 216 9.22 -3.97 11.77
N ASN A 217 9.71 -3.92 13.00
CA ASN A 217 10.75 -4.82 13.47
C ASN A 217 10.33 -6.30 13.42
N GLN A 218 9.07 -6.61 13.70
CA GLN A 218 8.53 -7.96 13.55
C GLN A 218 8.54 -8.44 12.09
N GLU A 219 8.04 -7.62 11.16
CA GLU A 219 8.08 -7.92 9.71
C GLU A 219 9.50 -8.11 9.19
N PHE A 220 10.44 -7.28 9.65
CA PHE A 220 11.85 -7.43 9.31
C PHE A 220 12.46 -8.73 9.85
N ILE A 221 12.11 -9.13 11.08
CA ILE A 221 12.55 -10.41 11.66
C ILE A 221 11.96 -11.60 10.88
N GLU A 222 10.69 -11.53 10.47
CA GLU A 222 10.05 -12.54 9.64
C GLU A 222 10.76 -12.67 8.28
N PHE A 223 11.02 -11.56 7.60
CA PHE A 223 11.81 -11.51 6.38
C PHE A 223 13.19 -12.16 6.55
N ARG A 224 13.94 -11.80 7.61
CA ARG A 224 15.25 -12.42 7.92
C ARG A 224 15.15 -13.91 8.17
N THR A 225 14.07 -14.35 8.81
CA THR A 225 13.80 -15.77 9.04
C THR A 225 13.61 -16.52 7.71
N LEU A 226 12.88 -15.92 6.74
CA LEU A 226 12.70 -16.47 5.40
C LEU A 226 14.04 -16.56 4.65
N LEU A 227 14.88 -15.53 4.74
CA LEU A 227 16.24 -15.56 4.17
C LEU A 227 17.10 -16.68 4.77
N SER A 228 17.06 -16.86 6.10
CA SER A 228 17.83 -17.92 6.77
C SER A 228 17.40 -19.33 6.37
N LYS A 229 16.13 -19.50 5.96
CA LYS A 229 15.57 -20.76 5.45
C LYS A 229 15.75 -20.94 3.93
N ALA A 230 16.46 -20.04 3.26
CA ALA A 230 16.57 -19.98 1.81
C ALA A 230 15.22 -19.91 1.07
N ALA A 231 14.17 -19.39 1.71
CA ALA A 231 12.82 -19.27 1.15
C ALA A 231 12.68 -17.98 0.32
N MET A 232 13.50 -17.85 -0.73
CA MET A 232 13.68 -16.59 -1.48
C MET A 232 12.39 -16.03 -2.07
N ARG A 233 11.50 -16.90 -2.58
CA ARG A 233 10.20 -16.48 -3.11
C ARG A 233 9.31 -15.90 -2.02
N GLN A 234 9.24 -16.54 -0.86
CA GLN A 234 8.45 -16.04 0.27
C GLN A 234 9.04 -14.74 0.84
N ALA A 235 10.38 -14.61 0.85
CA ALA A 235 11.04 -13.37 1.25
C ALA A 235 10.72 -12.22 0.28
N TYR A 236 10.74 -12.49 -1.02
CA TYR A 236 10.33 -11.53 -2.06
C TYR A 236 8.85 -11.13 -1.90
N ASP A 237 8.00 -12.10 -1.58
CA ASP A 237 6.56 -11.92 -1.34
C ASP A 237 6.27 -11.55 0.13
N SER A 238 7.24 -11.05 0.89
CA SER A 238 6.98 -10.59 2.27
C SER A 238 6.47 -9.15 2.28
N PRO A 239 5.67 -8.74 3.28
CA PRO A 239 5.26 -7.35 3.44
C PRO A 239 6.46 -6.41 3.52
N PHE A 240 7.48 -6.76 4.31
CA PHE A 240 8.72 -5.97 4.42
C PHE A 240 9.36 -5.69 3.05
N TRP A 241 9.55 -6.74 2.23
CA TRP A 241 10.14 -6.54 0.92
C TRP A 241 9.21 -5.78 -0.03
N GLY A 242 7.89 -5.94 0.13
CA GLY A 242 6.88 -5.12 -0.55
C GLY A 242 7.11 -3.63 -0.37
N ALA A 243 7.28 -3.19 0.88
CA ALA A 243 7.55 -1.79 1.19
C ALA A 243 8.85 -1.29 0.56
N VAL A 244 9.92 -2.10 0.58
CA VAL A 244 11.19 -1.78 -0.08
C VAL A 244 10.99 -1.59 -1.58
N ARG A 245 10.29 -2.53 -2.25
CA ARG A 245 10.04 -2.45 -3.70
C ARG A 245 9.19 -1.25 -4.08
N ASP A 246 8.15 -0.95 -3.31
CA ASP A 246 7.30 0.21 -3.58
C ASP A 246 8.12 1.50 -3.55
N ILE A 247 8.92 1.66 -2.52
CA ILE A 247 9.79 2.84 -2.36
C ILE A 247 10.82 2.93 -3.48
N THR A 248 11.58 1.87 -3.75
CA THR A 248 12.69 1.95 -4.71
C THR A 248 12.20 2.15 -6.14
N VAL A 249 11.14 1.44 -6.55
CA VAL A 249 10.52 1.62 -7.87
C VAL A 249 9.93 3.03 -8.02
N HIS A 250 9.36 3.60 -6.96
CA HIS A 250 8.88 4.97 -7.00
C HIS A 250 10.02 5.97 -7.19
N THR A 251 11.08 5.86 -6.38
CA THR A 251 12.24 6.76 -6.46
C THR A 251 12.88 6.73 -7.84
N GLU A 252 13.06 5.55 -8.43
CA GLU A 252 13.58 5.42 -9.80
C GLU A 252 12.69 6.11 -10.83
N ARG A 253 11.36 5.98 -10.70
CA ARG A 253 10.41 6.64 -11.60
C ARG A 253 10.45 8.16 -11.48
N GLU A 254 10.58 8.70 -10.27
CA GLU A 254 10.72 10.15 -10.07
C GLU A 254 12.04 10.65 -10.65
N GLN A 255 13.16 9.94 -10.43
CA GLN A 255 14.45 10.25 -11.06
C GLN A 255 14.35 10.22 -12.59
N LEU A 256 13.63 9.25 -13.17
CA LEU A 256 13.40 9.19 -14.62
C LEU A 256 12.53 10.35 -15.14
N LYS A 257 11.58 10.87 -14.34
CA LYS A 257 10.81 12.07 -14.71
C LYS A 257 11.68 13.32 -14.68
N GLU A 258 12.56 13.44 -13.69
CA GLU A 258 13.50 14.56 -13.57
C GLU A 258 14.56 14.55 -14.67
N ASN A 259 15.11 13.36 -14.98
CA ASN A 259 16.11 13.18 -16.03
C ASN A 259 15.51 13.23 -17.45
N GLY A 260 14.18 13.18 -17.56
CA GLY A 260 13.44 13.09 -18.82
C GLY A 260 13.55 11.74 -19.53
N LYS A 261 12.80 11.60 -20.62
CA LYS A 261 12.72 10.36 -21.40
C LYS A 261 13.69 10.38 -22.56
N TYR A 262 14.42 9.27 -22.70
CA TYR A 262 15.31 9.02 -23.83
C TYR A 262 14.78 7.84 -24.64
N CYS A 263 14.71 8.00 -25.96
CA CYS A 263 14.38 6.93 -26.88
C CYS A 263 15.50 6.81 -27.92
N ILE A 264 16.12 5.65 -27.99
CA ILE A 264 17.06 5.31 -29.06
C ILE A 264 16.22 4.75 -30.20
N HIS A 265 16.09 5.55 -31.26
CA HIS A 265 15.46 5.11 -32.50
C HIS A 265 16.55 4.72 -33.49
N MET A 266 16.46 3.50 -34.02
CA MET A 266 17.38 3.01 -35.05
C MET A 266 16.60 2.85 -36.34
N GLU A 267 16.99 3.61 -37.37
CA GLU A 267 16.40 3.52 -38.70
C GLU A 267 17.37 2.77 -39.61
N LEU A 268 16.89 1.65 -40.16
CA LEU A 268 17.64 0.82 -41.09
C LEU A 268 17.33 1.28 -42.51
N ASN A 269 18.21 2.09 -43.09
CA ASN A 269 18.10 2.50 -44.48
C ASN A 269 18.60 1.38 -45.41
N ASP A 270 17.95 1.21 -46.57
CA ASP A 270 18.29 0.22 -47.61
C ASP A 270 19.75 0.34 -48.12
N SER A 271 20.45 1.43 -47.79
CA SER A 271 21.84 1.71 -48.12
C SER A 271 22.88 1.05 -47.20
N GLY A 272 22.45 0.29 -46.18
CA GLY A 272 23.37 -0.46 -45.30
C GLY A 272 24.08 0.37 -44.23
N HIS A 273 23.69 1.63 -44.04
CA HIS A 273 24.16 2.50 -42.97
C HIS A 273 23.01 2.76 -42.00
N PRO A 274 22.97 2.13 -40.81
CA PRO A 274 21.94 2.40 -39.82
C PRO A 274 22.13 3.81 -39.27
N GLU A 275 21.05 4.58 -39.21
CA GLU A 275 21.00 5.86 -38.52
C GLU A 275 20.49 5.64 -37.10
N ILE A 276 21.20 6.20 -36.12
CA ILE A 276 20.85 6.10 -34.71
C ILE A 276 20.48 7.50 -34.24
N TYR A 277 19.24 7.66 -33.81
CA TYR A 277 18.68 8.87 -33.26
C TYR A 277 18.50 8.70 -31.75
N LEU A 278 18.96 9.67 -30.97
CA LEU A 278 18.57 9.81 -29.57
C LEU A 278 17.48 10.88 -29.51
N LEU A 279 16.24 10.45 -29.30
CA LEU A 279 15.11 11.34 -29.08
C LEU A 279 14.98 11.61 -27.58
N MET A 280 14.78 12.88 -27.22
CA MET A 280 14.68 13.34 -25.85
C MET A 280 13.41 14.20 -25.71
N ASP A 281 12.75 14.14 -24.56
CA ASP A 281 11.69 15.10 -24.22
C ASP A 281 12.27 16.39 -23.63
N ASP A 282 11.42 17.42 -23.44
CA ASP A 282 11.85 18.74 -22.96
C ASP A 282 12.53 18.68 -21.58
N ALA A 283 12.14 17.72 -20.73
CA ALA A 283 12.78 17.48 -19.45
C ALA A 283 14.22 16.96 -19.62
N ALA A 284 14.43 16.01 -20.53
CA ALA A 284 15.75 15.46 -20.83
C ALA A 284 16.69 16.49 -21.49
N VAL A 285 16.15 17.38 -22.32
CA VAL A 285 16.90 18.52 -22.89
C VAL A 285 17.40 19.42 -21.77
N THR A 286 16.53 19.79 -20.83
CA THR A 286 16.87 20.70 -19.73
C THR A 286 17.89 20.07 -18.76
N ALA A 287 17.78 18.77 -18.47
CA ALA A 287 18.71 18.05 -17.61
C ALA A 287 20.12 17.89 -18.24
N SER A 288 20.21 17.89 -19.58
CA SER A 288 21.47 17.73 -20.32
C SER A 288 22.26 19.03 -20.52
N GLU A 289 21.69 20.19 -20.15
CA GLU A 289 22.31 21.52 -20.28
C GLU A 289 23.09 21.98 -19.03
N ILE A 290 23.11 21.17 -17.97
CA ILE A 290 23.85 21.40 -16.70
C ILE A 290 25.18 20.65 -16.73
#